data_AF-A0A1F2VNQ5-F1
#
_entry.id   AF-A0A1F2VNQ5-F1
#
_cell.length_a   1.000
_cell.length_b   1.000
_cell.length_c   1.000
_cell.angle_alpha   90.00
_cell.angle_beta   90.00
_cell.angle_gamma   90.00
#
_symmetry.space_group_name_H-M   'P 1'
#
loop_
_entity.id
_entity.type
_entity.pdbx_description
1 polymer ?
#
loop_
_entity_poly.entity_id
_entity_poly.type
_entity_poly.pdbx_seq_one_letter_code
_entity_poly.pdbx_strand_id
1 'polypeptide(L)'
;MLALLLVASPAAAQPAYEHLRLVAPAAPGGGWDQTARAMQQVLQRAGIARTISVENIPGAAGLIGLARFIGAEHGSGDAAMVSGLIMLGAIVTQRSAVTLGDVTPIARLTGEYEVLTVPVSSPFRTLDDFIRAFKARPESISWGGGSAGGSDQILAGLIADRVGVDPRRVNYIAFSGGGESLSAILGGQVSVGINGLAEFAAQIEAGAVRVLGISSAERLPGLDVSTLREQGIDIEFENWRAVVAPPGLTPADRRRLERAIEAMVRSEPWRETLERYRWIDRYLAGAAFARFIETEEARVQDILAKLGTGRTGERTLASAGPYPLIVLGGLVFCAVAVVFRRARRSRTPDRGTRNPGLAPVQRSGWRSVALVAAGAGLDLVLAESAGFVIASAVLFWFVARAFDHRRPVRDALFAVAVSTGAYLLFGRILDLPLPAGVLSGWL
;
A
#
# COMPACT_ATOMS: atom_id res chain seq x y z
N MET A 1 24.39 -62.38 35.05
CA MET A 1 23.58 -61.16 35.20
C MET A 1 23.66 -60.39 33.89
N LEU A 2 22.56 -60.32 33.13
CA LEU A 2 22.48 -59.58 31.86
C LEU A 2 22.61 -58.08 32.12
N ALA A 3 23.53 -57.41 31.43
CA ALA A 3 23.66 -55.96 31.43
C ALA A 3 22.66 -55.36 30.43
N LEU A 4 21.70 -54.58 30.95
CA LEU A 4 20.71 -53.87 30.16
C LEU A 4 21.34 -52.59 29.59
N LEU A 5 21.70 -52.58 28.30
CA LEU A 5 22.11 -51.39 27.58
C LEU A 5 20.87 -50.52 27.30
N LEU A 6 20.69 -49.44 28.06
CA LEU A 6 19.76 -48.36 27.69
C LEU A 6 20.33 -47.63 26.47
N VAL A 7 19.77 -47.91 25.30
CA VAL A 7 19.95 -47.06 24.11
C VAL A 7 19.07 -45.83 24.31
N ALA A 8 19.66 -44.70 24.71
CA ALA A 8 18.97 -43.42 24.71
C ALA A 8 18.69 -43.03 23.24
N SER A 9 17.45 -43.21 22.78
CA SER A 9 17.02 -42.62 21.51
C SER A 9 17.17 -41.10 21.59
N PRO A 10 17.74 -40.44 20.57
CA PRO A 10 17.78 -38.98 20.56
C PRO A 10 16.33 -38.50 20.62
N ALA A 11 15.99 -37.78 21.69
CA ALA A 11 14.71 -37.12 21.79
C ALA A 11 14.64 -36.14 20.61
N ALA A 12 13.82 -36.46 19.61
CA ALA A 12 13.53 -35.53 18.54
C ALA A 12 13.01 -34.24 19.20
N ALA A 13 13.77 -33.16 19.09
CA ALA A 13 13.41 -31.89 19.69
C ALA A 13 12.01 -31.53 19.17
N GLN A 14 11.06 -31.34 20.09
CA GLN A 14 9.72 -30.90 19.71
C GLN A 14 9.83 -29.52 19.04
N PRO A 15 9.05 -29.27 17.97
CA PRO A 15 9.07 -27.98 17.30
C PRO A 15 8.71 -26.87 18.30
N ALA A 16 9.31 -25.71 18.16
CA ALA A 16 8.98 -24.54 18.99
C ALA A 16 7.51 -24.12 18.82
N TYR A 17 6.92 -24.42 17.67
CA TYR A 17 5.53 -24.14 17.35
C TYR A 17 4.84 -25.35 16.71
N GLU A 18 3.68 -25.74 17.23
CA GLU A 18 2.78 -26.65 16.52
C GLU A 18 2.10 -25.91 15.35
N HIS A 19 1.63 -24.69 15.62
CA HIS A 19 1.05 -23.78 14.65
C HIS A 19 1.64 -22.38 14.83
N LEU A 20 2.12 -21.77 13.74
CA LEU A 20 2.56 -20.37 13.71
C LEU A 20 1.82 -19.63 12.59
N ARG A 21 1.24 -18.47 12.90
CA ARG A 21 0.60 -17.61 11.90
C ARG A 21 1.55 -16.49 11.49
N LEU A 22 1.77 -16.36 10.19
CA LEU A 22 2.52 -15.27 9.59
C LEU A 22 1.56 -14.34 8.84
N VAL A 23 1.59 -13.05 9.18
CA VAL A 23 0.86 -12.02 8.46
C VAL A 23 1.81 -11.34 7.47
N ALA A 24 1.39 -11.29 6.21
CA ALA A 24 2.03 -10.53 5.15
C ALA A 24 1.13 -9.32 4.82
N PRO A 25 1.53 -8.08 5.15
CA PRO A 25 0.71 -6.90 4.90
C PRO A 25 0.76 -6.42 3.43
N ALA A 26 0.76 -7.37 2.48
CA ALA A 26 0.83 -7.18 1.04
C ALA A 26 -0.10 -8.17 0.31
N ALA A 27 -0.39 -7.87 -0.96
CA ALA A 27 -1.06 -8.81 -1.85
C ALA A 27 -0.12 -10.01 -2.16
N PRO A 28 -0.68 -11.18 -2.55
CA PRO A 28 0.12 -12.32 -2.98
C PRO A 28 1.13 -11.95 -4.08
N GLY A 29 2.36 -12.44 -3.94
CA GLY A 29 3.48 -12.13 -4.84
C GLY A 29 4.25 -10.84 -4.53
N GLY A 30 3.74 -9.97 -3.65
CA GLY A 30 4.49 -8.79 -3.19
C GLY A 30 5.67 -9.15 -2.27
N GLY A 31 6.62 -8.23 -2.09
CA GLY A 31 7.85 -8.50 -1.31
C GLY A 31 7.60 -9.05 0.11
N TRP A 32 6.61 -8.52 0.86
CA TRP A 32 6.27 -9.06 2.18
C TRP A 32 5.64 -10.45 2.15
N ASP A 33 4.87 -10.79 1.10
CA ASP A 33 4.33 -12.13 0.90
C ASP A 33 5.46 -13.12 0.57
N GLN A 34 6.38 -12.73 -0.31
CA GLN A 34 7.56 -13.55 -0.63
C GLN A 34 8.41 -13.81 0.62
N THR A 35 8.66 -12.79 1.45
CA THR A 35 9.36 -12.97 2.73
C THR A 35 8.59 -13.89 3.68
N ALA A 36 7.29 -13.71 3.85
CA ALA A 36 6.48 -14.56 4.73
C ALA A 36 6.48 -16.03 4.29
N ARG A 37 6.34 -16.29 2.98
CA ARG A 37 6.37 -17.65 2.41
C ARG A 37 7.76 -18.28 2.49
N ALA A 38 8.81 -17.49 2.30
CA ALA A 38 10.18 -17.94 2.51
C ALA A 38 10.41 -18.34 3.98
N MET A 39 9.97 -17.52 4.93
CA MET A 39 10.01 -17.86 6.36
C MET A 39 9.23 -19.13 6.65
N GLN A 40 7.99 -19.27 6.15
CA GLN A 40 7.18 -20.48 6.28
C GLN A 40 7.95 -21.73 5.85
N GLN A 41 8.54 -21.72 4.65
CA GLN A 41 9.27 -22.86 4.11
C GLN A 41 10.51 -23.20 4.95
N VAL A 42 11.27 -22.19 5.36
CA VAL A 42 12.50 -22.37 6.16
C VAL A 42 12.17 -22.88 7.56
N LEU A 43 11.20 -22.28 8.25
CA LEU A 43 10.75 -22.71 9.58
C LEU A 43 10.27 -24.16 9.56
N GLN A 44 9.56 -24.57 8.51
CA GLN A 44 9.11 -25.95 8.33
C GLN A 44 10.27 -26.90 8.05
N ARG A 45 11.14 -26.57 7.09
CA ARG A 45 12.32 -27.39 6.73
C ARG A 45 13.30 -27.57 7.89
N ALA A 46 13.46 -26.54 8.72
CA ALA A 46 14.30 -26.56 9.90
C ALA A 46 13.64 -27.27 11.11
N GLY A 47 12.39 -27.74 10.99
CA GLY A 47 11.66 -28.39 12.08
C GLY A 47 11.32 -27.46 13.25
N ILE A 48 11.36 -26.15 13.04
CA ILE A 48 11.10 -25.12 14.08
C ILE A 48 9.60 -24.97 14.31
N ALA A 49 8.80 -25.05 13.25
CA ALA A 49 7.35 -25.01 13.31
C ALA A 49 6.74 -26.12 12.45
N ARG A 50 5.75 -26.86 12.98
CA ARG A 50 5.14 -27.98 12.27
C ARG A 50 4.18 -27.50 11.18
N THR A 51 3.30 -26.57 11.52
CA THR A 51 2.34 -25.97 10.60
C THR A 51 2.49 -24.46 10.63
N ILE A 52 2.58 -23.84 9.46
CA ILE A 52 2.66 -22.38 9.34
C ILE A 52 1.58 -21.93 8.35
N SER A 53 0.76 -20.94 8.72
CA SER A 53 -0.17 -20.28 7.81
C SER A 53 0.35 -18.90 7.42
N VAL A 54 0.12 -18.49 6.18
CA VAL A 54 0.43 -17.14 5.70
C VAL A 54 -0.89 -16.46 5.35
N GLU A 55 -1.18 -15.32 5.98
CA GLU A 55 -2.34 -14.49 5.70
C GLU A 55 -1.91 -13.18 5.04
N ASN A 56 -2.47 -12.89 3.87
CA ASN A 56 -2.24 -11.64 3.15
C ASN A 56 -3.28 -10.58 3.53
N ILE A 57 -2.83 -9.42 4.02
CA ILE A 57 -3.69 -8.29 4.38
C ILE A 57 -3.16 -7.02 3.66
N PRO A 58 -3.53 -6.80 2.38
CA PRO A 58 -3.01 -5.70 1.58
C PRO A 58 -3.61 -4.34 1.95
N GLY A 59 -2.93 -3.27 1.52
CA GLY A 59 -3.47 -1.91 1.42
C GLY A 59 -2.73 -0.88 2.28
N ALA A 60 -2.77 0.37 1.83
CA ALA A 60 -2.14 1.53 2.46
C ALA A 60 -0.65 1.30 2.82
N ALA A 61 0.11 0.64 1.94
CA ALA A 61 1.51 0.26 2.18
C ALA A 61 1.71 -0.47 3.53
N GLY A 62 0.75 -1.35 3.84
CA GLY A 62 0.78 -2.26 4.99
C GLY A 62 0.13 -1.72 6.26
N LEU A 63 -0.33 -0.47 6.29
CA LEU A 63 -0.95 0.13 7.48
C LEU A 63 -2.27 -0.56 7.87
N ILE A 64 -3.05 -1.04 6.89
CA ILE A 64 -4.27 -1.81 7.16
C ILE A 64 -3.93 -3.13 7.85
N GLY A 65 -2.88 -3.82 7.36
CA GLY A 65 -2.36 -5.04 7.97
C GLY A 65 -1.82 -4.80 9.38
N LEU A 66 -1.06 -3.72 9.58
CA LEU A 66 -0.53 -3.34 10.89
C LEU A 66 -1.64 -3.08 11.91
N ALA A 67 -2.62 -2.23 11.57
CA ALA A 67 -3.74 -1.91 12.46
C ALA A 67 -4.54 -3.16 12.85
N ARG A 68 -4.85 -4.02 11.87
CA ARG A 68 -5.55 -5.29 12.13
C ARG A 68 -4.70 -6.24 12.98
N PHE A 69 -3.40 -6.34 12.73
CA PHE A 69 -2.51 -7.23 13.47
C PHE A 69 -2.41 -6.83 14.95
N ILE A 70 -2.26 -5.52 15.24
CA ILE A 70 -2.23 -4.97 16.60
C ILE A 70 -3.49 -5.37 17.38
N GLY A 71 -4.67 -5.20 16.79
CA GLY A 71 -5.94 -5.48 17.46
C GLY A 71 -6.28 -6.98 17.55
N ALA A 72 -6.19 -7.69 16.43
CA ALA A 72 -6.67 -9.07 16.31
C ALA A 72 -5.73 -10.11 16.95
N GLU A 73 -4.42 -9.83 17.01
CA GLU A 73 -3.42 -10.76 17.51
C GLU A 73 -2.90 -10.37 18.89
N HIS A 74 -3.52 -9.40 19.58
CA HIS A 74 -3.03 -8.92 20.87
C HIS A 74 -2.78 -10.06 21.88
N GLY A 75 -1.55 -10.13 22.41
CA GLY A 75 -1.11 -11.14 23.36
C GLY A 75 -0.84 -12.53 22.77
N SER A 76 -1.06 -12.73 21.47
CA SER A 76 -0.84 -14.02 20.79
C SER A 76 0.65 -14.31 20.62
N GLY A 77 1.16 -15.31 21.34
CA GLY A 77 2.54 -15.81 21.21
C GLY A 77 2.82 -16.62 19.94
N ASP A 78 1.78 -16.92 19.16
CA ASP A 78 1.80 -17.80 17.98
C ASP A 78 1.52 -17.04 16.68
N ALA A 79 1.71 -15.72 16.68
CA ALA A 79 1.56 -14.86 15.52
C ALA A 79 2.76 -13.93 15.34
N ALA A 80 3.15 -13.73 14.09
CA ALA A 80 4.17 -12.77 13.69
C ALA A 80 3.75 -12.08 12.38
N MET A 81 4.25 -10.88 12.13
CA MET A 81 3.98 -10.12 10.91
C MET A 81 5.30 -9.71 10.27
N VAL A 82 5.37 -9.84 8.95
CA VAL A 82 6.46 -9.24 8.17
C VAL A 82 6.27 -7.73 8.12
N SER A 83 7.32 -6.98 8.42
CA SER A 83 7.36 -5.52 8.35
C SER A 83 8.61 -5.07 7.56
N GLY A 84 8.83 -3.77 7.45
CA GLY A 84 9.96 -3.24 6.68
C GLY A 84 9.95 -1.72 6.51
N LEU A 85 10.95 -1.24 5.79
CA LEU A 85 11.12 0.18 5.47
C LEU A 85 9.89 0.83 4.82
N ILE A 86 9.22 0.11 3.91
CA ILE A 86 8.02 0.61 3.22
C ILE A 86 6.91 0.96 4.22
N MET A 87 6.75 0.17 5.28
CA MET A 87 5.74 0.43 6.31
C MET A 87 6.10 1.67 7.14
N LEU A 88 7.38 1.87 7.48
CA LEU A 88 7.82 3.10 8.14
C LEU A 88 7.56 4.34 7.28
N GLY A 89 7.88 4.27 6.00
CA GLY A 89 7.60 5.37 5.07
C GLY A 89 6.11 5.67 4.97
N ALA A 90 5.26 4.64 4.96
CA ALA A 90 3.81 4.78 5.00
C ALA A 90 3.32 5.45 6.29
N ILE A 91 3.85 5.05 7.45
CA ILE A 91 3.53 5.65 8.76
C ILE A 91 3.78 7.17 8.71
N VAL A 92 4.94 7.58 8.20
CA VAL A 92 5.35 8.99 8.11
C VAL A 92 4.50 9.75 7.10
N THR A 93 4.43 9.27 5.86
CA THR A 93 3.72 9.96 4.75
C THR A 93 2.22 10.08 5.00
N GLN A 94 1.59 9.07 5.60
CA GLN A 94 0.14 9.06 5.82
C GLN A 94 -0.26 9.58 7.21
N ARG A 95 0.72 9.92 8.07
CA ARG A 95 0.50 10.31 9.47
C ARG A 95 -0.37 9.27 10.20
N SER A 96 0.03 8.01 10.09
CA SER A 96 -0.72 6.89 10.62
C SER A 96 -0.93 7.02 12.13
N ALA A 97 -2.11 6.63 12.61
CA ALA A 97 -2.39 6.53 14.05
C ALA A 97 -1.73 5.30 14.70
N VAL A 98 -1.39 4.29 13.89
CA VAL A 98 -0.64 3.10 14.31
C VAL A 98 0.77 3.13 13.74
N THR A 99 1.73 2.67 14.52
CA THR A 99 3.17 2.77 14.25
C THR A 99 3.88 1.44 14.53
N LEU A 100 5.17 1.34 14.19
CA LEU A 100 5.99 0.20 14.62
C LEU A 100 6.29 0.20 16.13
N GLY A 101 5.97 1.28 16.85
CA GLY A 101 6.01 1.31 18.32
C GLY A 101 4.87 0.56 18.98
N ASP A 102 3.78 0.28 18.25
CA ASP A 102 2.59 -0.41 18.76
C ASP A 102 2.68 -1.95 18.63
N VAL A 103 3.83 -2.46 18.18
CA VAL A 103 4.13 -3.90 18.02
C VAL A 103 5.41 -4.25 18.75
N THR A 104 5.61 -5.55 19.03
CA THR A 104 6.84 -6.03 19.65
C THR A 104 7.91 -6.29 18.58
N PRO A 105 9.05 -5.56 18.55
CA PRO A 105 10.11 -5.81 17.59
C PRO A 105 10.83 -7.13 17.90
N ILE A 106 10.95 -8.02 16.90
CA ILE A 106 11.64 -9.31 17.03
C ILE A 106 13.02 -9.24 16.38
N ALA A 107 13.07 -9.08 15.06
CA ALA A 107 14.34 -8.95 14.34
C ALA A 107 14.16 -8.31 12.96
N ARG A 108 15.18 -7.57 12.52
CA ARG A 108 15.45 -7.35 11.10
C ARG A 108 16.01 -8.66 10.53
N LEU A 109 15.60 -9.01 9.32
CA LEU A 109 16.00 -10.24 8.64
C LEU A 109 16.94 -9.96 7.47
N THR A 110 16.48 -9.13 6.54
CA THR A 110 17.14 -8.94 5.26
C THR A 110 17.28 -7.48 4.89
N GLY A 111 18.27 -7.21 4.05
CA GLY A 111 18.37 -6.02 3.22
C GLY A 111 18.32 -6.41 1.76
N GLU A 112 17.89 -5.47 0.93
CA GLU A 112 17.86 -5.60 -0.52
C GLU A 112 18.23 -4.26 -1.14
N TYR A 113 19.21 -4.28 -2.05
CA TYR A 113 19.54 -3.11 -2.85
C TYR A 113 18.55 -2.92 -3.97
N GLU A 114 18.36 -1.66 -4.36
CA GLU A 114 17.47 -1.28 -5.45
C GLU A 114 18.27 -0.95 -6.70
N VAL A 115 17.65 -1.23 -7.85
CA VAL A 115 18.22 -1.00 -9.17
C VAL A 115 17.45 0.11 -9.88
N LEU A 116 18.19 1.05 -10.46
CA LEU A 116 17.65 2.04 -11.38
C LEU A 116 17.66 1.44 -12.78
N THR A 117 16.49 1.26 -13.38
CA THR A 117 16.34 0.56 -14.66
C THR A 117 15.58 1.38 -15.69
N VAL A 118 15.78 1.06 -16.95
CA VAL A 118 15.04 1.65 -18.08
C VAL A 118 14.65 0.56 -19.07
N PRO A 119 13.57 0.75 -19.85
CA PRO A 119 13.28 -0.15 -20.97
C PRO A 119 14.45 -0.18 -21.96
N VAL A 120 14.67 -1.31 -22.65
CA VAL A 120 15.79 -1.45 -23.60
C VAL A 120 15.76 -0.40 -24.72
N SER A 121 14.56 -0.01 -25.14
CA SER A 121 14.29 1.04 -26.14
C SER A 121 14.54 2.46 -25.62
N SER A 122 14.81 2.65 -24.33
CA SER A 122 15.02 3.96 -23.72
C SER A 122 16.21 4.70 -24.35
N PRO A 123 16.10 6.03 -24.55
CA PRO A 123 17.22 6.85 -24.98
C PRO A 123 18.33 6.92 -23.92
N PHE A 124 18.04 6.57 -22.66
CA PHE A 124 19.02 6.55 -21.58
C PHE A 124 19.85 5.27 -21.68
N ARG A 125 21.08 5.40 -22.18
CA ARG A 125 22.02 4.28 -22.28
C ARG A 125 22.94 4.19 -21.07
N THR A 126 23.18 5.34 -20.43
CA THR A 126 24.02 5.48 -19.25
C THR A 126 23.29 6.26 -18.16
N LEU A 127 23.79 6.17 -16.92
CA LEU A 127 23.30 7.01 -15.84
C LEU A 127 23.47 8.50 -16.15
N ASP A 128 24.57 8.88 -16.79
CA ASP A 128 24.86 10.26 -17.20
C ASP A 128 23.82 10.83 -18.18
N ASP A 129 23.37 10.03 -19.16
CA ASP A 129 22.31 10.44 -20.09
C ASP A 129 21.02 10.75 -19.35
N PHE A 130 20.68 9.88 -18.42
CA PHE A 130 19.52 10.04 -17.55
C PHE A 130 19.65 11.28 -16.66
N ILE A 131 20.76 11.45 -15.93
CA ILE A 131 20.98 12.60 -15.03
C ILE A 131 20.90 13.91 -15.81
N ARG A 132 21.49 13.98 -17.01
CA ARG A 132 21.47 15.17 -17.87
C ARG A 132 20.04 15.54 -18.27
N ALA A 133 19.25 14.56 -18.71
CA ALA A 133 17.84 14.76 -19.05
C ALA A 133 17.00 15.15 -17.83
N PHE A 134 17.24 14.47 -16.70
CA PHE A 134 16.53 14.70 -15.45
C PHE A 134 16.79 16.09 -14.88
N LYS A 135 18.04 16.57 -14.87
CA LYS A 135 18.39 17.95 -14.48
C LYS A 135 17.74 19.00 -15.37
N ALA A 136 17.65 18.74 -16.68
CA ALA A 136 17.12 19.69 -17.64
C ALA A 136 15.60 19.87 -17.48
N ARG A 137 14.85 18.77 -17.32
CA ARG A 137 13.39 18.79 -17.17
C ARG A 137 12.91 17.67 -16.21
N PRO A 138 13.04 17.86 -14.89
CA PRO A 138 12.70 16.85 -13.89
C PRO A 138 11.30 16.23 -14.06
N GLU A 139 10.30 17.07 -14.27
CA GLU A 139 8.89 16.67 -14.36
C GLU A 139 8.56 15.85 -15.62
N SER A 140 9.42 15.94 -16.65
CA SER A 140 9.24 15.19 -17.90
C SER A 140 9.68 13.73 -17.79
N ILE A 141 10.40 13.37 -16.71
CA ILE A 141 10.85 12.01 -16.48
C ILE A 141 9.91 11.34 -15.49
N SER A 142 9.12 10.39 -15.96
CA SER A 142 8.27 9.55 -15.11
C SER A 142 9.07 8.42 -14.48
N TRP A 143 9.03 8.33 -13.15
CA TRP A 143 9.68 7.28 -12.37
C TRP A 143 8.61 6.28 -11.90
N GLY A 144 8.75 5.00 -12.27
CA GLY A 144 7.91 3.93 -11.74
C GLY A 144 8.59 3.20 -10.60
N GLY A 145 7.81 2.84 -9.59
CA GLY A 145 8.27 2.01 -8.49
C GLY A 145 7.11 1.54 -7.63
N GLY A 146 7.41 0.87 -6.53
CA GLY A 146 6.44 0.44 -5.53
C GLY A 146 5.71 1.59 -4.83
N SER A 147 5.03 1.25 -3.75
CA SER A 147 4.07 2.15 -3.10
C SER A 147 4.63 3.52 -2.74
N ALA A 148 3.77 4.55 -2.76
CA ALA A 148 4.12 5.88 -2.30
C ALA A 148 4.62 5.85 -0.84
N GLY A 149 5.64 6.63 -0.55
CA GLY A 149 6.40 6.61 0.71
C GLY A 149 7.32 5.40 0.86
N GLY A 150 7.29 4.44 -0.07
CA GLY A 150 8.10 3.24 -0.05
C GLY A 150 9.58 3.49 -0.38
N SER A 151 10.36 2.42 -0.29
CA SER A 151 11.81 2.44 -0.47
C SER A 151 12.21 2.98 -1.85
N ASP A 152 11.50 2.57 -2.91
CA ASP A 152 11.73 3.00 -4.29
C ASP A 152 11.56 4.53 -4.46
N GLN A 153 10.51 5.12 -3.88
CA GLN A 153 10.31 6.58 -3.92
C GLN A 153 11.36 7.32 -3.09
N ILE A 154 11.74 6.76 -1.94
CA ILE A 154 12.79 7.32 -1.10
C ILE A 154 14.11 7.36 -1.89
N LEU A 155 14.48 6.28 -2.60
CA LEU A 155 15.68 6.27 -3.43
C LEU A 155 15.60 7.26 -4.59
N ALA A 156 14.48 7.36 -5.30
CA ALA A 156 14.29 8.37 -6.35
C ALA A 156 14.53 9.79 -5.81
N GLY A 157 14.01 10.05 -4.61
CA GLY A 157 14.21 11.28 -3.87
C GLY A 157 15.64 11.58 -3.50
N LEU A 158 16.34 10.59 -2.96
CA LEU A 158 17.77 10.69 -2.62
C LEU A 158 18.62 10.95 -3.87
N ILE A 159 18.33 10.26 -4.98
CA ILE A 159 19.02 10.51 -6.26
C ILE A 159 18.80 11.95 -6.69
N ALA A 160 17.57 12.45 -6.67
CA ALA A 160 17.24 13.84 -7.02
C ALA A 160 18.04 14.84 -6.19
N ASP A 161 18.01 14.71 -4.86
CA ASP A 161 18.75 15.56 -3.93
C ASP A 161 20.25 15.56 -4.24
N ARG A 162 20.83 14.35 -4.43
CA ARG A 162 22.26 14.17 -4.67
C ARG A 162 22.73 14.73 -6.00
N VAL A 163 21.87 14.77 -7.01
CA VAL A 163 22.17 15.39 -8.30
C VAL A 163 21.76 16.86 -8.36
N GLY A 164 21.22 17.46 -7.30
CA GLY A 164 20.85 18.88 -7.25
C GLY A 164 19.51 19.20 -7.94
N VAL A 165 18.61 18.22 -8.03
CA VAL A 165 17.21 18.41 -8.41
C VAL A 165 16.35 18.45 -7.15
N ASP A 166 15.47 19.44 -7.01
CA ASP A 166 14.52 19.47 -5.88
C ASP A 166 13.71 18.16 -5.86
N PRO A 167 13.79 17.35 -4.80
CA PRO A 167 13.11 16.07 -4.76
C PRO A 167 11.58 16.16 -4.89
N ARG A 168 10.98 17.33 -4.62
CA ARG A 168 9.54 17.59 -4.85
C ARG A 168 9.14 17.59 -6.32
N ARG A 169 10.11 17.74 -7.24
CA ARG A 169 9.90 17.78 -8.69
C ARG A 169 10.00 16.40 -9.34
N VAL A 170 10.26 15.36 -8.55
CA VAL A 170 10.26 13.97 -9.03
C VAL A 170 8.83 13.58 -9.40
N ASN A 171 8.58 13.32 -10.68
CA ASN A 171 7.32 12.77 -11.16
C ASN A 171 7.27 11.26 -10.89
N TYR A 172 6.95 10.89 -9.65
CA TYR A 172 6.89 9.50 -9.20
C TYR A 172 5.50 8.91 -9.39
N ILE A 173 5.43 7.76 -10.08
CA ILE A 173 4.22 6.98 -10.33
C ILE A 173 4.28 5.73 -9.45
N ALA A 174 3.49 5.72 -8.38
CA ALA A 174 3.44 4.63 -7.43
C ALA A 174 2.57 3.48 -7.94
N PHE A 175 3.09 2.27 -7.82
CA PHE A 175 2.37 1.02 -8.11
C PHE A 175 2.12 0.22 -6.83
N SER A 176 1.21 -0.74 -6.90
CA SER A 176 0.83 -1.59 -5.76
C SER A 176 1.94 -2.56 -5.34
N GLY A 177 2.95 -2.78 -6.19
CA GLY A 177 4.13 -3.60 -5.95
C GLY A 177 5.02 -3.75 -7.19
N GLY A 178 6.15 -4.44 -7.06
CA GLY A 178 7.16 -4.53 -8.11
C GLY A 178 6.72 -5.19 -9.42
N GLY A 179 5.77 -6.15 -9.38
CA GLY A 179 5.25 -6.78 -10.61
C GLY A 179 4.45 -5.83 -11.51
N GLU A 180 3.68 -4.92 -10.91
CA GLU A 180 2.94 -3.89 -11.66
C GLU A 180 3.92 -2.83 -12.20
N SER A 181 4.86 -2.37 -11.37
CA SER A 181 5.94 -1.45 -11.78
C SER A 181 6.75 -2.01 -12.95
N LEU A 182 7.20 -3.27 -12.86
CA LEU A 182 7.94 -3.95 -13.90
C LEU A 182 7.18 -3.98 -15.23
N SER A 183 5.90 -4.29 -15.19
CA SER A 183 5.05 -4.32 -16.38
C SER A 183 4.96 -2.94 -17.03
N ALA A 184 4.83 -1.88 -16.22
CA ALA A 184 4.81 -0.50 -16.72
C ALA A 184 6.15 -0.08 -17.35
N ILE A 185 7.27 -0.51 -16.77
CA ILE A 185 8.62 -0.24 -17.29
C ILE A 185 8.86 -0.98 -18.61
N LEU A 186 8.55 -2.28 -18.67
CA LEU A 186 8.66 -3.08 -19.89
C LEU A 186 7.77 -2.54 -21.02
N GLY A 187 6.57 -2.06 -20.66
CA GLY A 187 5.64 -1.42 -21.60
C GLY A 187 6.00 0.02 -21.99
N GLY A 188 7.05 0.61 -21.40
CA GLY A 188 7.45 2.00 -21.65
C GLY A 188 6.44 3.05 -21.18
N GLN A 189 5.57 2.70 -20.22
CA GLN A 189 4.59 3.62 -19.64
C GLN A 189 5.25 4.61 -18.67
N VAL A 190 6.39 4.22 -18.09
CA VAL A 190 7.27 5.09 -17.31
C VAL A 190 8.65 5.15 -17.97
N SER A 191 9.36 6.25 -17.74
CA SER A 191 10.66 6.52 -18.37
C SER A 191 11.79 5.73 -17.71
N VAL A 192 11.72 5.58 -16.38
CA VAL A 192 12.72 4.96 -15.52
C VAL A 192 12.01 4.19 -14.40
N GLY A 193 12.59 3.09 -13.96
CA GLY A 193 12.12 2.26 -12.86
C GLY A 193 13.08 2.23 -11.69
N ILE A 194 12.56 2.17 -10.46
CA ILE A 194 13.31 1.76 -9.26
C ILE A 194 12.56 0.61 -8.61
N ASN A 195 13.27 -0.51 -8.40
CA ASN A 195 12.74 -1.70 -7.76
C ASN A 195 13.85 -2.47 -7.04
N GLY A 196 13.46 -3.38 -6.14
CA GLY A 196 14.39 -4.32 -5.53
C GLY A 196 15.04 -5.22 -6.58
N LEU A 197 16.34 -5.50 -6.43
CA LEU A 197 17.08 -6.32 -7.38
C LEU A 197 16.42 -7.69 -7.63
N ALA A 198 15.87 -8.34 -6.58
CA ALA A 198 15.28 -9.67 -6.70
C ALA A 198 14.07 -9.68 -7.63
N GLU A 199 13.26 -8.61 -7.60
CA GLU A 199 12.07 -8.47 -8.43
C GLU A 199 12.43 -8.39 -9.93
N PHE A 200 13.60 -7.81 -10.25
CA PHE A 200 14.01 -7.52 -11.62
C PHE A 200 15.10 -8.46 -12.15
N ALA A 201 15.70 -9.28 -11.28
CA ALA A 201 16.84 -10.14 -11.61
C ALA A 201 16.62 -10.94 -12.90
N ALA A 202 15.48 -11.64 -13.02
CA ALA A 202 15.17 -12.43 -14.22
C ALA A 202 15.07 -11.58 -15.50
N GLN A 203 14.54 -10.36 -15.41
CA GLN A 203 14.41 -9.47 -16.57
C GLN A 203 15.72 -8.79 -16.94
N ILE A 204 16.57 -8.53 -15.94
CA ILE A 204 17.94 -8.06 -16.14
C ILE A 204 18.76 -9.16 -16.83
N GLU A 205 18.69 -10.40 -16.34
CA GLU A 205 19.36 -11.56 -16.93
C GLU A 205 18.87 -11.85 -18.35
N ALA A 206 17.57 -11.70 -18.61
CA ALA A 206 16.99 -11.84 -19.95
C ALA A 206 17.32 -10.67 -20.89
N GLY A 207 17.93 -9.59 -20.38
CA GLY A 207 18.21 -8.38 -21.15
C GLY A 207 16.96 -7.60 -21.56
N ALA A 208 15.82 -7.82 -20.88
CA ALA A 208 14.54 -7.15 -21.16
C ALA A 208 14.48 -5.72 -20.61
N VAL A 209 15.36 -5.37 -19.68
CA VAL A 209 15.58 -4.02 -19.15
C VAL A 209 17.08 -3.72 -19.09
N ARG A 210 17.43 -2.43 -19.13
CA ARG A 210 18.81 -1.96 -18.90
C ARG A 210 18.92 -1.39 -17.50
N VAL A 211 19.94 -1.80 -16.75
CA VAL A 211 20.26 -1.23 -15.44
C VAL A 211 21.23 -0.06 -15.62
N LEU A 212 20.89 1.10 -15.08
CA LEU A 212 21.73 2.30 -15.08
C LEU A 212 22.60 2.40 -13.82
N GLY A 213 22.15 1.80 -12.71
CA GLY A 213 22.95 1.72 -11.50
C GLY A 213 22.24 0.93 -10.39
N ILE A 214 23.00 0.57 -9.37
CA ILE A 214 22.51 -0.11 -8.16
C ILE A 214 22.87 0.70 -6.91
N SER A 215 21.99 0.69 -5.91
CA SER A 215 22.13 1.45 -4.65
C SER A 215 23.11 0.84 -3.63
N SER A 216 23.90 -0.16 -4.03
CA SER A 216 24.87 -0.83 -3.17
C SER A 216 26.15 -0.02 -2.99
N ALA A 217 26.82 -0.20 -1.85
CA ALA A 217 28.11 0.43 -1.60
C ALA A 217 29.18 -0.03 -2.61
N GLU A 218 29.16 -1.32 -2.94
CA GLU A 218 30.08 -2.01 -3.85
C GLU A 218 29.30 -2.85 -4.86
N ARG A 219 29.94 -3.21 -5.97
CA ARG A 219 29.32 -4.08 -6.99
C ARG A 219 28.98 -5.45 -6.39
N LEU A 220 27.83 -5.99 -6.77
CA LEU A 220 27.41 -7.31 -6.31
C LEU A 220 28.06 -8.43 -7.14
N PRO A 221 28.49 -9.54 -6.50
CA PRO A 221 28.99 -10.70 -7.23
C PRO A 221 27.97 -11.22 -8.24
N GLY A 222 28.43 -11.53 -9.46
CA GLY A 222 27.58 -12.07 -10.51
C GLY A 222 26.63 -11.06 -11.16
N LEU A 223 26.78 -9.76 -10.90
CA LEU A 223 26.04 -8.69 -11.57
C LEU A 223 27.00 -7.62 -12.09
N ASP A 224 27.15 -7.53 -13.42
CA ASP A 224 27.98 -6.51 -14.07
C ASP A 224 27.25 -5.16 -14.17
N VAL A 225 26.98 -4.56 -13.01
CA VAL A 225 26.29 -3.27 -12.88
C VAL A 225 27.13 -2.36 -11.98
N SER A 226 27.38 -1.14 -12.46
CA SER A 226 28.07 -0.12 -11.67
C SER A 226 27.18 0.39 -10.54
N THR A 227 27.75 0.67 -9.38
CA THR A 227 26.97 1.29 -8.30
C THR A 227 26.65 2.75 -8.62
N LEU A 228 25.66 3.33 -7.94
CA LEU A 228 25.42 4.77 -8.00
C LEU A 228 26.66 5.54 -7.49
N ARG A 229 27.33 5.02 -6.46
CA ARG A 229 28.51 5.60 -5.84
C ARG A 229 29.72 5.65 -6.78
N GLU A 230 30.00 4.57 -7.50
CA GLU A 230 31.05 4.51 -8.53
C GLU A 230 30.82 5.54 -9.65
N GLN A 231 29.56 5.88 -9.89
CA GLN A 231 29.14 6.83 -10.92
C GLN A 231 28.97 8.26 -10.39
N GLY A 232 29.47 8.56 -9.17
CA GLY A 232 29.49 9.91 -8.60
C GLY A 232 28.23 10.32 -7.85
N ILE A 233 27.23 9.43 -7.71
CA ILE A 233 26.08 9.62 -6.84
C ILE A 233 26.32 8.84 -5.54
N ASP A 234 26.95 9.47 -4.56
CA ASP A 234 27.29 8.81 -3.29
C ASP A 234 26.05 8.63 -2.41
N ILE A 235 25.38 7.51 -2.66
CA ILE A 235 24.20 6.96 -2.00
C ILE A 235 24.49 5.47 -1.77
N GLU A 236 24.25 5.02 -0.54
CA GLU A 236 24.05 3.62 -0.20
C GLU A 236 22.64 3.51 0.40
N PHE A 237 21.83 2.61 -0.15
CA PHE A 237 20.44 2.49 0.27
C PHE A 237 19.94 1.06 0.15
N GLU A 238 19.37 0.54 1.24
CA GLU A 238 18.78 -0.79 1.31
C GLU A 238 17.33 -0.72 1.73
N ASN A 239 16.49 -1.46 1.02
CA ASN A 239 15.17 -1.83 1.47
C ASN A 239 15.29 -3.00 2.45
N TRP A 240 14.92 -2.80 3.71
CA TRP A 240 15.01 -3.86 4.71
C TRP A 240 13.66 -4.49 5.04
N ARG A 241 13.72 -5.75 5.46
CA ARG A 241 12.57 -6.54 5.95
C ARG A 241 12.82 -7.01 7.37
N ALA A 242 11.74 -7.06 8.13
CA ALA A 242 11.78 -7.43 9.53
C ALA A 242 10.58 -8.29 9.91
N VAL A 243 10.64 -8.84 11.12
CA VAL A 243 9.54 -9.53 11.77
C VAL A 243 9.21 -8.78 13.05
N VAL A 244 7.92 -8.54 13.23
CA VAL A 244 7.33 -8.00 14.46
C VAL A 244 6.31 -8.99 14.99
N ALA A 245 6.05 -8.93 16.29
CA ALA A 245 5.02 -9.71 16.96
C ALA A 245 3.96 -8.77 17.55
N PRO A 246 2.77 -9.27 17.90
CA PRO A 246 1.73 -8.38 18.42
C PRO A 246 2.15 -7.75 19.75
N PRO A 247 1.49 -6.66 20.18
CA PRO A 247 1.66 -6.15 21.53
C PRO A 247 1.12 -7.14 22.57
N GLY A 248 1.50 -6.95 23.84
CA GLY A 248 0.94 -7.71 24.96
C GLY A 248 1.50 -9.12 25.16
N LEU A 249 2.61 -9.48 24.49
CA LEU A 249 3.25 -10.78 24.69
C LEU A 249 3.75 -10.98 26.13
N THR A 250 3.64 -12.21 26.62
CA THR A 250 4.39 -12.61 27.81
C THR A 250 5.89 -12.62 27.51
N PRO A 251 6.76 -12.42 28.51
CA PRO A 251 8.21 -12.57 28.32
C PRO A 251 8.62 -13.96 27.81
N ALA A 252 7.83 -15.00 28.13
CA ALA A 252 8.08 -16.36 27.67
C ALA A 252 7.77 -16.51 26.17
N ASP A 253 6.62 -15.99 25.71
CA ASP A 253 6.22 -16.03 24.30
C ASP A 253 7.17 -15.22 23.43
N ARG A 254 7.53 -14.00 23.88
CA ARG A 254 8.52 -13.17 23.18
C ARG A 254 9.83 -13.93 22.99
N ARG A 255 10.38 -14.52 24.07
CA ARG A 255 11.62 -15.30 23.98
C ARG A 255 11.48 -16.55 23.13
N ARG A 256 10.32 -17.20 23.09
CA ARG A 256 10.06 -18.35 22.22
C ARG A 256 10.15 -17.93 20.75
N LEU A 257 9.51 -16.83 20.38
CA LEU A 257 9.53 -16.31 19.02
C LEU A 257 10.91 -15.80 18.61
N GLU A 258 11.59 -15.04 19.47
CA GLU A 258 12.97 -14.57 19.23
C GLU A 258 13.91 -15.75 18.94
N ARG A 259 13.86 -16.83 19.73
CA ARG A 259 14.67 -18.04 19.50
C ARG A 259 14.27 -18.77 18.23
N ALA A 260 12.98 -18.85 17.91
CA ALA A 260 12.53 -19.49 16.67
C ALA A 260 13.05 -18.74 15.43
N ILE A 261 12.98 -17.41 15.44
CA ILE A 261 13.53 -16.57 14.36
C ILE A 261 15.05 -16.64 14.32
N GLU A 262 15.74 -16.64 15.46
CA GLU A 262 17.19 -16.83 15.52
C GLU A 262 17.63 -18.18 14.95
N ALA A 263 16.94 -19.26 15.31
CA ALA A 263 17.20 -20.60 14.76
C ALA A 263 16.92 -20.65 13.26
N MET A 264 15.86 -19.98 12.80
CA MET A 264 15.53 -19.87 11.38
C MET A 264 16.67 -19.21 10.60
N VAL A 265 17.13 -18.04 11.03
CA VAL A 265 18.18 -17.30 10.29
C VAL A 265 19.54 -17.99 10.31
N ARG A 266 19.81 -18.80 11.34
CA ARG A 266 21.05 -19.60 11.44
C ARG A 266 21.00 -20.89 10.62
N SER A 267 19.84 -21.27 10.10
CA SER A 267 19.64 -22.53 9.39
C SER A 267 20.21 -22.50 7.96
N GLU A 268 20.63 -23.66 7.46
CA GLU A 268 21.04 -23.82 6.06
C GLU A 268 19.93 -23.46 5.06
N PRO A 269 18.65 -23.88 5.26
CA PRO A 269 17.56 -23.46 4.38
C PRO A 269 17.37 -21.93 4.29
N TRP A 270 17.69 -21.17 5.34
CA TRP A 270 17.67 -19.71 5.27
C TRP A 270 18.80 -19.16 4.40
N ARG A 271 20.01 -19.70 4.54
CA ARG A 271 21.15 -19.31 3.70
C ARG A 271 20.87 -19.55 2.21
N GLU A 272 20.34 -20.73 1.87
CA GLU A 272 19.89 -21.05 0.50
C GLU A 272 18.83 -20.07 0.00
N THR A 273 17.93 -19.64 0.89
CA THR A 273 16.88 -18.67 0.58
C THR A 273 17.48 -17.30 0.29
N LEU A 274 18.40 -16.83 1.13
CA LEU A 274 19.11 -15.55 0.91
C LEU A 274 19.82 -15.55 -0.45
N GLU A 275 20.54 -16.63 -0.79
CA GLU A 275 21.22 -16.78 -2.08
C GLU A 275 20.23 -16.76 -3.25
N ARG A 276 19.15 -17.55 -3.17
CA ARG A 276 18.12 -17.64 -4.23
C ARG A 276 17.49 -16.29 -4.54
N TYR A 277 17.13 -15.53 -3.50
CA TYR A 277 16.50 -14.23 -3.64
C TYR A 277 17.50 -13.08 -3.74
N ARG A 278 18.81 -13.36 -3.67
CA ARG A 278 19.89 -12.36 -3.59
C ARG A 278 19.66 -11.34 -2.46
N TRP A 279 19.06 -11.79 -1.37
CA TRP A 279 18.87 -11.00 -0.17
C TRP A 279 20.15 -10.96 0.65
N ILE A 280 20.38 -9.81 1.27
CA ILE A 280 21.54 -9.60 2.13
C ILE A 280 21.16 -10.00 3.55
N ASP A 281 22.02 -10.79 4.20
CA ASP A 281 21.85 -11.06 5.63
C ASP A 281 22.05 -9.76 6.42
N ARG A 282 20.98 -9.36 7.09
CA ARG A 282 20.88 -8.15 7.90
C ARG A 282 20.30 -8.46 9.26
N TYR A 283 20.50 -9.69 9.72
CA TYR A 283 19.99 -10.14 11.01
C TYR A 283 20.43 -9.20 12.14
N LEU A 284 19.44 -8.61 12.79
CA LEU A 284 19.61 -7.75 13.96
C LEU A 284 18.39 -7.96 14.84
N ALA A 285 18.58 -8.33 16.10
CA ALA A 285 17.49 -8.71 16.99
C ALA A 285 17.51 -7.95 18.31
N GLY A 286 16.44 -8.12 19.09
CA GLY A 286 16.33 -7.60 20.45
C GLY A 286 16.41 -6.07 20.52
N ALA A 287 17.02 -5.56 21.59
CA ALA A 287 17.10 -4.11 21.85
C ALA A 287 17.87 -3.34 20.77
N ALA A 288 18.78 -3.99 20.05
CA ALA A 288 19.49 -3.35 18.95
C ALA A 288 18.56 -3.09 17.76
N PHE A 289 17.63 -4.01 17.48
CA PHE A 289 16.64 -3.80 16.43
C PHE A 289 15.61 -2.71 16.80
N ALA A 290 15.19 -2.64 18.07
CA ALA A 290 14.32 -1.56 18.53
C ALA A 290 14.96 -0.17 18.28
N ARG A 291 16.23 0.03 18.67
CA ARG A 291 16.97 1.27 18.41
C ARG A 291 17.17 1.55 16.91
N PHE A 292 17.34 0.50 16.12
CA PHE A 292 17.43 0.62 14.66
C PHE A 292 16.13 1.19 14.08
N ILE A 293 14.96 0.72 14.53
CA ILE A 293 13.66 1.26 14.08
C ILE A 293 13.57 2.76 14.41
N GLU A 294 13.91 3.18 15.63
CA GLU A 294 13.88 4.59 16.03
C GLU A 294 14.78 5.46 15.15
N THR A 295 15.99 4.97 14.87
CA THR A 295 16.97 5.68 14.03
C THR A 295 16.50 5.76 12.57
N GLU A 296 15.96 4.67 12.05
CA GLU A 296 15.43 4.60 10.69
C GLU A 296 14.19 5.47 10.52
N GLU A 297 13.31 5.53 11.51
CA GLU A 297 12.14 6.40 11.49
C GLU A 297 12.57 7.86 11.36
N ALA A 298 13.53 8.31 12.18
CA ALA A 298 14.06 9.67 12.09
C ALA A 298 14.71 9.95 10.71
N ARG A 299 15.48 9.00 10.18
CA ARG A 299 16.10 9.11 8.85
C ARG A 299 15.04 9.22 7.75
N VAL A 300 14.02 8.37 7.78
CA VAL A 300 12.93 8.35 6.81
C VAL A 300 12.09 9.62 6.90
N GLN A 301 11.82 10.12 8.10
CA GLN A 301 11.14 11.41 8.32
C GLN A 301 11.90 12.58 7.68
N ASP A 302 13.22 12.67 7.85
CA ASP A 302 14.04 13.72 7.23
C ASP A 302 13.98 13.65 5.70
N ILE A 303 14.12 12.45 5.13
CA ILE A 303 14.09 12.26 3.67
C ILE A 303 12.72 12.63 3.10
N LEU A 304 11.63 12.15 3.71
CA LEU A 304 10.26 12.42 3.26
C LEU A 304 9.86 13.89 3.46
N ALA A 305 10.39 14.57 4.47
CA ALA A 305 10.21 16.01 4.64
C ALA A 305 10.83 16.80 3.48
N LYS A 306 12.01 16.39 2.99
CA LYS A 306 12.66 16.98 1.81
C LYS A 306 11.87 16.71 0.53
N LEU A 307 11.28 15.51 0.41
CA LEU A 307 10.39 15.13 -0.70
C LEU A 307 9.06 15.90 -0.72
N GLY A 308 8.76 16.69 0.32
CA GLY A 308 7.47 17.39 0.45
C GLY A 308 6.30 16.46 0.78
N THR A 309 6.53 15.15 0.84
CA THR A 309 5.53 14.12 1.18
C THR A 309 5.18 14.11 2.67
N GLY A 310 5.98 14.77 3.52
CA GLY A 310 5.67 15.03 4.93
C GLY A 310 4.97 16.37 5.23
N ARG A 311 4.89 17.29 4.26
CA ARG A 311 4.47 18.69 4.46
C ARG A 311 3.53 19.24 3.39
N THR A 312 2.52 18.46 2.99
CA THR A 312 1.34 18.99 2.31
C THR A 312 0.09 18.55 3.06
N GLY A 313 -0.51 19.53 3.74
CA GLY A 313 -1.83 19.40 4.37
C GLY A 313 -2.95 19.45 3.35
N GLU A 314 -2.89 18.63 2.31
CA GLU A 314 -4.01 18.43 1.39
C GLU A 314 -4.22 16.92 1.23
N ARG A 315 -5.06 16.36 2.10
CA ARG A 315 -5.77 15.13 1.78
C ARG A 315 -6.71 15.47 0.62
N THR A 316 -6.27 15.30 -0.63
CA THR A 316 -7.21 15.30 -1.74
C THR A 316 -7.97 13.98 -1.68
N LEU A 317 -9.31 14.02 -1.69
CA LEU A 317 -10.14 12.80 -1.59
C LEU A 317 -9.90 11.79 -2.73
N ALA A 318 -9.21 12.18 -3.81
CA ALA A 318 -8.73 11.28 -4.85
C ALA A 318 -7.75 10.20 -4.35
N SER A 319 -7.01 10.47 -3.27
CA SER A 319 -6.02 9.54 -2.69
C SER A 319 -6.51 8.86 -1.39
N ALA A 320 -7.72 9.15 -0.92
CA ALA A 320 -8.27 8.64 0.34
C ALA A 320 -9.22 7.45 0.12
N GLY A 321 -8.66 6.26 -0.06
CA GLY A 321 -9.39 4.98 0.06
C GLY A 321 -10.58 4.79 -0.91
N PRO A 322 -11.56 3.93 -0.56
CA PRO A 322 -12.64 3.52 -1.48
C PRO A 322 -13.72 4.60 -1.70
N TYR A 323 -13.60 5.80 -1.12
CA TYR A 323 -14.64 6.83 -1.14
C TYR A 323 -15.06 7.24 -2.57
N PRO A 324 -14.14 7.52 -3.52
CA PRO A 324 -14.52 7.83 -4.90
C PRO A 324 -15.27 6.68 -5.57
N LEU A 325 -14.91 5.42 -5.26
CA LEU A 325 -15.56 4.23 -5.80
C LEU A 325 -16.97 4.02 -5.23
N ILE A 326 -17.20 4.34 -3.95
CA ILE A 326 -18.52 4.28 -3.32
C ILE A 326 -19.45 5.31 -3.95
N VAL A 327 -18.97 6.54 -4.17
CA VAL A 327 -19.73 7.61 -4.83
C VAL A 327 -20.04 7.24 -6.29
N LEU A 328 -19.06 6.73 -7.05
CA LEU A 328 -19.27 6.23 -8.41
C LEU A 328 -20.26 5.06 -8.45
N GLY A 329 -20.18 4.11 -7.52
CA GLY A 329 -21.11 2.99 -7.41
C GLY A 329 -22.55 3.46 -7.12
N GLY A 330 -22.72 4.43 -6.22
CA GLY A 330 -24.00 5.08 -5.96
C GLY A 330 -24.59 5.77 -7.19
N LEU A 331 -23.76 6.48 -7.95
CA LEU A 331 -24.17 7.16 -9.18
C LEU A 331 -24.59 6.18 -10.29
N VAL A 332 -23.85 5.07 -10.46
CA VAL A 332 -24.21 4.01 -11.41
C VAL A 332 -25.53 3.35 -11.00
N PHE A 333 -25.73 3.05 -9.72
CA PHE A 333 -26.99 2.51 -9.22
C PHE A 333 -28.17 3.45 -9.50
N CYS A 334 -28.02 4.75 -9.22
CA CYS A 334 -29.03 5.75 -9.55
C CYS A 334 -29.30 5.82 -11.06
N ALA A 335 -28.27 5.81 -11.91
CA ALA A 335 -28.43 5.82 -13.36
C ALA A 335 -29.18 4.57 -13.88
N VAL A 336 -28.86 3.38 -13.35
CA VAL A 336 -29.56 2.14 -13.68
C VAL A 336 -31.03 2.21 -13.23
N ALA A 337 -31.31 2.73 -12.04
CA ALA A 337 -32.66 2.92 -11.54
C ALA A 337 -33.49 3.89 -12.42
N VAL A 338 -32.87 4.96 -12.95
CA VAL A 338 -33.51 5.87 -13.94
C VAL A 338 -33.91 5.10 -15.20
N VAL A 339 -32.99 4.31 -15.76
CA VAL A 339 -33.21 3.54 -16.99
C VAL A 339 -34.31 2.50 -16.78
N PHE A 340 -34.29 1.77 -15.66
CA PHE A 340 -35.30 0.77 -15.32
C PHE A 340 -36.71 1.38 -15.15
N ARG A 341 -36.80 2.54 -14.48
CA ARG A 341 -38.07 3.26 -14.31
C ARG A 341 -38.61 3.77 -15.65
N ARG A 342 -37.74 4.16 -16.58
CA ARG A 342 -38.11 4.56 -17.95
C ARG A 342 -38.65 3.38 -18.75
N ALA A 343 -38.00 2.22 -18.67
CA ALA A 343 -38.43 0.97 -19.31
C ALA A 343 -39.79 0.46 -18.78
N ARG A 344 -40.09 0.70 -17.48
CA ARG A 344 -41.42 0.39 -16.92
C ARG A 344 -42.52 1.33 -17.41
N ARG A 345 -42.25 2.63 -17.54
CA ARG A 345 -43.26 3.61 -18.02
C ARG A 345 -43.63 3.40 -19.49
N SER A 346 -42.71 2.93 -20.33
CA SER A 346 -42.99 2.60 -21.73
C SER A 346 -43.80 1.31 -21.93
N ARG A 347 -44.02 0.51 -20.88
CA ARG A 347 -44.79 -0.75 -20.93
C ARG A 347 -46.23 -0.65 -20.43
N THR A 348 -46.66 0.52 -19.93
CA THR A 348 -48.06 0.76 -19.56
C THR A 348 -48.85 1.17 -20.81
N PRO A 349 -49.83 0.38 -21.29
CA PRO A 349 -50.67 0.76 -22.42
C PRO A 349 -51.64 1.86 -21.97
N ASP A 350 -51.67 2.97 -22.69
CA ASP A 350 -52.54 4.11 -22.43
C ASP A 350 -54.00 3.74 -22.76
N ARG A 351 -54.84 3.56 -21.72
CA ARG A 351 -56.29 3.42 -21.90
C ARG A 351 -56.93 4.81 -21.92
N GLY A 352 -57.05 5.34 -23.13
CA GLY A 352 -58.14 6.24 -23.55
C GLY A 352 -58.15 7.66 -23.00
N THR A 353 -57.79 8.64 -23.83
CA THR A 353 -58.73 9.56 -24.51
C THR A 353 -57.93 10.59 -25.32
N ARG A 354 -58.27 10.72 -26.61
CA ARG A 354 -57.70 11.70 -27.53
C ARG A 354 -58.09 13.11 -27.10
N ASN A 355 -57.11 14.01 -27.02
CA ASN A 355 -57.32 15.44 -27.19
C ASN A 355 -56.24 15.98 -28.16
N PRO A 356 -56.58 16.36 -29.41
CA PRO A 356 -55.59 16.83 -30.39
C PRO A 356 -55.37 18.34 -30.19
N GLY A 357 -54.50 18.70 -29.25
CA GLY A 357 -54.20 20.10 -28.98
C GLY A 357 -53.42 20.27 -27.70
N LEU A 358 -52.09 20.20 -27.83
CA LEU A 358 -51.00 20.49 -26.88
C LEU A 358 -49.97 19.36 -26.97
N ALA A 359 -48.94 19.54 -27.79
CA ALA A 359 -47.77 18.66 -27.73
C ALA A 359 -47.18 18.74 -26.31
N PRO A 360 -47.07 17.64 -25.55
CA PRO A 360 -46.28 17.68 -24.34
C PRO A 360 -44.82 17.78 -24.78
N VAL A 361 -44.22 18.94 -24.51
CA VAL A 361 -42.78 19.19 -24.66
C VAL A 361 -42.02 18.00 -24.09
N GLN A 362 -41.41 17.22 -24.99
CA GLN A 362 -40.49 16.15 -24.67
C GLN A 362 -39.25 16.78 -24.04
N ARG A 363 -39.31 17.12 -22.74
CA ARG A 363 -38.17 17.66 -22.00
C ARG A 363 -37.06 16.61 -22.03
N SER A 364 -35.95 16.95 -22.68
CA SER A 364 -34.86 16.03 -22.95
C SER A 364 -34.27 15.48 -21.63
N GLY A 365 -34.14 14.15 -21.54
CA GLY A 365 -33.60 13.47 -20.36
C GLY A 365 -32.17 13.90 -20.00
N TRP A 366 -31.49 14.59 -20.92
CA TRP A 366 -30.19 15.23 -20.70
C TRP A 366 -30.19 16.23 -19.55
N ARG A 367 -31.31 16.92 -19.28
CA ARG A 367 -31.40 17.87 -18.15
C ARG A 367 -31.29 17.18 -16.80
N SER A 368 -31.93 16.01 -16.63
CA SER A 368 -31.85 15.21 -15.40
C SER A 368 -30.45 14.63 -15.22
N VAL A 369 -29.81 14.18 -16.30
CA VAL A 369 -28.42 13.69 -16.28
C VAL A 369 -27.45 14.81 -15.91
N ALA A 370 -27.58 15.99 -16.52
CA ALA A 370 -26.76 17.15 -16.20
C ALA A 370 -26.94 17.62 -14.74
N LEU A 371 -28.16 17.57 -14.21
CA LEU A 371 -28.43 17.91 -12.80
C LEU A 371 -27.79 16.92 -11.83
N VAL A 372 -27.84 15.62 -12.11
CA VAL A 372 -27.18 14.61 -11.27
C VAL A 372 -25.66 14.73 -11.36
N ALA A 373 -25.12 14.96 -12.55
CA ALA A 373 -23.68 15.18 -12.74
C ALA A 373 -23.20 16.46 -12.03
N ALA A 374 -23.97 17.55 -12.09
CA ALA A 374 -23.67 18.78 -11.35
C ALA A 374 -23.75 18.56 -9.83
N GLY A 375 -24.75 17.81 -9.35
CA GLY A 375 -24.86 17.43 -7.94
C GLY A 375 -23.68 16.58 -7.48
N ALA A 376 -23.23 15.62 -8.30
CA ALA A 376 -22.08 14.78 -8.01
C ALA A 376 -20.76 15.57 -7.99
N GLY A 377 -20.56 16.48 -8.95
CA GLY A 377 -19.41 17.36 -8.96
C GLY A 377 -19.38 18.29 -7.73
N LEU A 378 -20.55 18.81 -7.34
CA LEU A 378 -20.67 19.68 -6.17
C LEU A 378 -20.52 18.89 -4.84
N ASP A 379 -20.99 17.65 -4.78
CA ASP A 379 -20.78 16.74 -3.65
C ASP A 379 -19.30 16.52 -3.38
N LEU A 380 -18.50 16.26 -4.42
CA LEU A 380 -17.05 16.09 -4.27
C LEU A 380 -16.37 17.34 -3.70
N VAL A 381 -16.79 18.54 -4.12
CA VAL A 381 -16.25 19.83 -3.64
C VAL A 381 -16.73 20.15 -2.21
N LEU A 382 -17.99 19.87 -1.89
CA LEU A 382 -18.57 20.14 -0.58
C LEU A 382 -18.16 19.10 0.47
N ALA A 383 -17.84 17.87 0.07
CA ALA A 383 -17.37 16.84 1.00
C ALA A 383 -16.07 17.28 1.68
N GLU A 384 -15.21 18.00 0.96
CA GLU A 384 -13.95 18.54 1.48
C GLU A 384 -14.16 19.78 2.37
N SER A 385 -15.01 20.71 1.96
CA SER A 385 -15.16 22.01 2.63
C SER A 385 -16.20 22.03 3.74
N ALA A 386 -17.29 21.26 3.60
CA ALA A 386 -18.45 21.27 4.48
C ALA A 386 -18.69 19.92 5.18
N GLY A 387 -18.05 18.83 4.75
CA GLY A 387 -18.18 17.50 5.34
C GLY A 387 -19.26 16.63 4.70
N PHE A 388 -19.18 15.32 4.96
CA PHE A 388 -19.96 14.27 4.30
C PHE A 388 -21.47 14.50 4.37
N VAL A 389 -22.00 14.87 5.54
CA VAL A 389 -23.44 15.04 5.75
C VAL A 389 -24.00 16.17 4.88
N ILE A 390 -23.27 17.28 4.77
CA ILE A 390 -23.70 18.44 3.99
C ILE A 390 -23.58 18.13 2.49
N ALA A 391 -22.46 17.53 2.07
CA ALA A 391 -22.22 17.14 0.70
C ALA A 391 -23.30 16.18 0.18
N SER A 392 -23.52 15.07 0.91
CA SER A 392 -24.50 14.06 0.54
C SER A 392 -25.92 14.62 0.53
N ALA A 393 -26.26 15.52 1.47
CA ALA A 393 -27.57 16.16 1.47
C ALA A 393 -27.80 17.02 0.21
N VAL A 394 -26.76 17.72 -0.26
CA VAL A 394 -26.79 18.48 -1.51
C VAL A 394 -26.93 17.55 -2.71
N LEU A 395 -26.18 16.44 -2.76
CA LEU A 395 -26.30 15.44 -3.82
C LEU A 395 -27.73 14.88 -3.90
N PHE A 396 -28.29 14.45 -2.77
CA PHE A 396 -29.65 13.91 -2.71
C PHE A 396 -30.70 14.94 -3.14
N TRP A 397 -30.49 16.22 -2.84
CA TRP A 397 -31.37 17.28 -3.30
C TRP A 397 -31.34 17.44 -4.83
N PHE A 398 -30.14 17.42 -5.44
CA PHE A 398 -30.00 17.46 -6.90
C PHE A 398 -30.62 16.23 -7.57
N VAL A 399 -30.43 15.04 -6.98
CA VAL A 399 -31.06 13.80 -7.44
C VAL A 399 -32.58 13.90 -7.35
N ALA A 400 -33.14 14.33 -6.21
CA ALA A 400 -34.59 14.50 -6.04
C ALA A 400 -35.18 15.47 -7.08
N ARG A 401 -34.48 16.57 -7.37
CA ARG A 401 -34.88 17.56 -8.38
C ARG A 401 -34.80 17.02 -9.81
N ALA A 402 -33.83 16.16 -10.11
CA ALA A 402 -33.71 15.49 -11.40
C ALA A 402 -34.91 14.57 -11.72
N PHE A 403 -35.66 14.14 -10.69
CA PHE A 403 -36.86 13.30 -10.80
C PHE A 403 -38.21 14.06 -10.67
N ASP A 404 -38.19 15.41 -10.75
CA ASP A 404 -39.37 16.28 -10.81
C ASP A 404 -40.31 16.17 -9.58
N HIS A 405 -39.72 16.10 -8.39
CA HIS A 405 -40.46 16.06 -7.12
C HIS A 405 -40.94 17.47 -6.71
N ARG A 406 -42.24 17.59 -6.39
CA ARG A 406 -42.95 18.87 -6.17
C ARG A 406 -42.75 19.52 -4.78
N ARG A 407 -41.87 19.01 -3.90
CA ARG A 407 -41.76 19.48 -2.49
C ARG A 407 -40.29 19.65 -2.00
N PRO A 408 -39.58 20.69 -2.47
CA PRO A 408 -38.12 20.80 -2.30
C PRO A 408 -37.63 20.90 -0.85
N VAL A 409 -38.40 21.52 0.05
CA VAL A 409 -38.01 21.69 1.46
C VAL A 409 -38.04 20.37 2.21
N ARG A 410 -39.07 19.54 1.96
CA ARG A 410 -39.21 18.23 2.60
C ARG A 410 -38.09 17.27 2.14
N ASP A 411 -37.73 17.34 0.87
CA ASP A 411 -36.71 16.47 0.28
C ASP A 411 -35.31 16.83 0.82
N ALA A 412 -35.03 18.11 1.05
CA ALA A 412 -33.80 18.56 1.72
C ALA A 412 -33.70 18.05 3.17
N LEU A 413 -34.80 18.12 3.93
CA LEU A 413 -34.82 17.62 5.33
C LEU A 413 -34.63 16.10 5.39
N PHE A 414 -35.26 15.36 4.47
CA PHE A 414 -35.09 13.91 4.37
C PHE A 414 -33.65 13.53 3.98
N ALA A 415 -33.06 14.26 3.02
CA ALA A 415 -31.69 14.06 2.60
C ALA A 415 -30.71 14.24 3.77
N VAL A 416 -30.84 15.33 4.55
CA VAL A 416 -30.02 15.56 5.74
C VAL A 416 -30.16 14.43 6.76
N ALA A 417 -31.40 13.98 7.04
CA ALA A 417 -31.64 12.89 7.99
C ALA A 417 -30.99 11.57 7.55
N VAL A 418 -31.14 11.19 6.28
CA VAL A 418 -30.52 9.97 5.71
C VAL A 418 -28.99 10.09 5.71
N SER A 419 -28.44 11.22 5.30
CA SER A 419 -26.99 11.45 5.27
C SER A 419 -26.38 11.42 6.67
N THR A 420 -27.08 11.95 7.68
CA THR A 420 -26.66 11.88 9.08
C THR A 420 -26.69 10.44 9.58
N GLY A 421 -27.76 9.69 9.29
CA GLY A 421 -27.85 8.27 9.66
C GLY A 421 -26.76 7.41 9.00
N ALA A 422 -26.45 7.67 7.72
CA ALA A 422 -25.35 7.02 7.01
C ALA A 422 -24.00 7.36 7.64
N TYR A 423 -23.76 8.64 7.98
CA TYR A 423 -22.54 9.05 8.66
C TYR A 423 -22.34 8.33 10.01
N LEU A 424 -23.40 8.21 10.82
CA LEU A 424 -23.33 7.49 12.09
C LEU A 424 -23.07 6.00 11.88
N LEU A 425 -23.77 5.36 10.94
CA LEU A 425 -23.58 3.94 10.63
C LEU A 425 -22.16 3.66 10.13
N PHE A 426 -21.72 4.36 9.10
CA PHE A 426 -20.43 4.09 8.47
C PHE A 426 -19.26 4.63 9.30
N GLY A 427 -19.40 5.83 9.84
CA GLY A 427 -18.33 6.52 10.57
C GLY A 427 -18.17 6.12 12.02
N ARG A 428 -19.24 5.74 12.73
CA ARG A 428 -19.17 5.39 14.16
C ARG A 428 -19.33 3.89 14.43
N ILE A 429 -20.13 3.19 13.63
CA ILE A 429 -20.39 1.75 13.86
C ILE A 429 -19.44 0.88 13.04
N LEU A 430 -19.17 1.26 11.79
CA LEU A 430 -18.30 0.51 10.87
C LEU A 430 -16.87 1.07 10.78
N ASP A 431 -16.56 2.08 11.59
CA ASP A 431 -15.23 2.69 11.76
C ASP A 431 -14.57 3.14 10.44
N LEU A 432 -15.40 3.57 9.47
CA LEU A 432 -14.92 4.13 8.21
C LEU A 432 -14.57 5.62 8.40
N PRO A 433 -13.40 6.07 7.94
CA PRO A 433 -12.99 7.46 8.10
C PRO A 433 -13.78 8.38 7.16
N LEU A 434 -14.92 8.91 7.62
CA LEU A 434 -15.74 9.89 6.90
C LEU A 434 -15.42 11.33 7.35
N PRO A 435 -15.34 12.30 6.43
CA PRO A 435 -15.03 13.68 6.78
C PRO A 435 -16.20 14.36 7.50
N ALA A 436 -16.03 14.72 8.77
CA ALA A 436 -17.02 15.45 9.57
C ALA A 436 -17.19 16.92 9.14
N GLY A 437 -16.12 17.51 8.57
CA GLY A 437 -16.10 18.92 8.13
C GLY A 437 -16.47 19.91 9.23
N VAL A 438 -17.29 20.90 8.89
CA VAL A 438 -17.77 21.95 9.81
C VAL A 438 -18.65 21.42 10.95
N LEU A 439 -19.09 20.16 10.86
CA LEU A 439 -19.91 19.49 11.89
C LEU A 439 -19.08 18.67 12.89
N SER A 440 -17.75 18.73 12.83
CA SER A 440 -16.82 18.00 13.71
C SER A 440 -17.03 18.23 15.21
N GLY A 441 -17.62 19.35 15.61
CA GLY A 441 -17.95 19.63 17.02
C GLY A 441 -19.35 19.20 17.47
N TRP A 442 -20.17 18.68 16.57
CA TRP A 442 -21.61 18.41 16.81
C TRP A 442 -22.01 16.94 16.59
N LEU A 443 -21.16 16.14 15.95
CA LEU A 443 -21.38 14.75 15.53
C LEU A 443 -20.27 13.84 16.05
#